data_AF-A0A8B7JXF3-F1
#
_entry.id   AF-A0A8B7JXF3-F1
#
_cell.length_a   1.000
_cell.length_b   1.000
_cell.length_c   1.000
_cell.angle_alpha   90.00
_cell.angle_beta   90.00
_cell.angle_gamma   90.00
#
_symmetry.space_group_name_H-M   'P 1'
#
loop_
_entity.id
_entity.type
_entity.pdbx_description
1 polymer ?
#
loop_
_entity_poly.entity_id
_entity_poly.type
_entity_poly.pdbx_seq_one_letter_code
_entity_poly.pdbx_strand_id
1 'polypeptide(L)'
;MVSNGHMKNVVPHEYRRHFPIQMKDHNSHDVLLLCTSCHAISNYYDNHLKQQLAEEFSAPIGSEEGVRLLEDPLRRQVRSGARALLNADSLPDPRRAELLQGIKDFFNTEAVTPEMLQEAAGLETRICNESYMPHGLKVVQCFAKGGLRSLMQLERCWRQHFLDSMQPKYLPEQWSVDHNHGKLIRKYGEDLQIELS
;
A
#
# COMPACT_ATOMS: atom_id res chain seq x y z
N MET A 1 21.01 0.33 30.07
CA MET A 1 20.50 0.86 28.80
C MET A 1 19.06 0.41 28.68
N VAL A 2 18.10 1.33 28.69
CA VAL A 2 16.68 0.99 28.51
C VAL A 2 16.52 0.58 27.04
N SER A 3 16.44 -0.71 26.77
CA SER A 3 16.09 -1.19 25.44
C SER A 3 14.64 -0.81 25.17
N ASN A 4 14.41 0.21 24.35
CA ASN A 4 13.06 0.53 23.89
C ASN A 4 12.54 -0.68 23.09
N GLY A 5 11.47 -1.29 23.58
CA GLY A 5 10.75 -2.34 22.87
C GLY A 5 9.93 -1.73 21.75
N HIS A 6 10.03 -2.30 20.55
CA HIS A 6 9.22 -1.98 19.39
C HIS A 6 8.15 -3.04 19.22
N MET A 7 6.90 -2.62 19.03
CA MET A 7 5.82 -3.52 18.65
C MET A 7 6.03 -4.03 17.22
N LYS A 8 6.08 -5.35 17.07
CA LYS A 8 6.18 -6.06 15.80
C LYS A 8 4.87 -6.79 15.55
N ASN A 9 4.26 -6.52 14.39
CA ASN A 9 3.18 -7.37 13.87
C ASN A 9 3.81 -8.51 13.08
N VAL A 10 3.68 -9.75 13.55
CA VAL A 10 4.20 -10.96 12.89
C VAL A 10 3.53 -11.15 11.54
N VAL A 11 2.19 -11.01 11.48
CA VAL A 11 1.46 -10.85 10.22
C VAL A 11 1.43 -9.35 9.88
N PRO A 12 2.11 -8.88 8.82
CA PRO A 12 2.20 -7.45 8.55
C PRO A 12 0.84 -6.80 8.32
N HIS A 13 0.69 -5.56 8.80
CA HIS A 13 -0.56 -4.81 8.70
C HIS A 13 -1.03 -4.62 7.24
N GLU A 14 -0.10 -4.54 6.30
CA GLU A 14 -0.39 -4.42 4.87
C GLU A 14 -1.24 -5.59 4.32
N TYR A 15 -1.14 -6.79 4.90
CA TYR A 15 -2.00 -7.92 4.56
C TYR A 15 -3.20 -7.99 5.51
N ARG A 16 -2.96 -7.89 6.83
CA ARG A 16 -3.99 -8.07 7.87
C ARG A 16 -5.20 -7.16 7.68
N ARG A 17 -4.99 -5.93 7.21
CA ARG A 17 -6.08 -4.96 6.95
C ARG A 17 -7.08 -5.48 5.91
N HIS A 18 -6.65 -6.32 4.97
CA HIS A 18 -7.45 -6.88 3.89
C HIS A 18 -8.04 -8.25 4.22
N PHE A 19 -7.70 -8.85 5.36
CA PHE A 19 -8.32 -10.12 5.77
C PHE A 19 -9.84 -9.94 5.94
N PRO A 20 -10.64 -11.01 5.82
CA PRO A 20 -12.07 -10.95 6.02
C PRO A 20 -12.40 -10.75 7.51
N ILE A 21 -13.58 -10.20 7.82
CA ILE A 21 -14.00 -9.86 9.19
C ILE A 21 -13.90 -11.07 10.14
N GLN A 22 -14.20 -12.27 9.64
CA GLN A 22 -14.14 -13.54 10.36
C GLN A 22 -12.75 -13.80 10.97
N MET A 23 -11.68 -13.30 10.37
CA MET A 23 -10.30 -13.50 10.81
C MET A 23 -9.73 -12.30 11.57
N LYS A 24 -10.44 -11.17 11.71
CA LYS A 24 -9.87 -9.94 12.31
C LYS A 24 -9.84 -9.95 13.84
N ASP A 25 -10.56 -10.85 14.49
CA ASP A 25 -10.56 -10.97 15.95
C ASP A 25 -9.19 -11.48 16.48
N HIS A 26 -8.85 -11.09 17.71
CA HIS A 26 -7.63 -11.53 18.43
C HIS A 26 -6.31 -11.25 17.68
N ASN A 27 -6.22 -10.14 16.94
CA ASN A 27 -5.00 -9.72 16.25
C ASN A 27 -3.81 -9.45 17.19
N SER A 28 -4.04 -9.26 18.50
CA SER A 28 -2.99 -9.10 19.52
C SER A 28 -2.07 -10.30 19.62
N HIS A 29 -2.53 -11.49 19.20
CA HIS A 29 -1.71 -12.69 19.11
C HIS A 29 -0.51 -12.51 18.17
N ASP A 30 -0.68 -11.70 17.12
CA ASP A 30 0.38 -11.40 16.16
C ASP A 30 1.25 -10.19 16.58
N VAL A 31 1.02 -9.60 17.75
CA VAL A 31 1.77 -8.43 18.24
C VAL A 31 2.79 -8.88 19.28
N LEU A 32 4.08 -8.79 18.94
CA LEU A 32 5.19 -9.12 19.82
C LEU A 32 6.05 -7.89 20.11
N LEU A 33 6.79 -7.91 21.24
CA LEU A 33 7.79 -6.89 21.55
C LEU A 33 9.18 -7.37 21.15
N LEU A 34 9.86 -6.59 20.32
CA LEU A 34 11.25 -6.84 19.93
C LEU A 34 12.12 -5.65 20.33
N CYS A 35 13.39 -5.89 20.65
CA CYS A 35 14.35 -4.79 20.73
C CYS A 35 14.62 -4.21 19.34
N THR A 36 15.21 -3.02 19.26
CA THR A 36 15.46 -2.31 18.00
C THR A 36 16.25 -3.15 16.98
N SER A 37 17.28 -3.89 17.42
CA SER A 37 18.08 -4.74 16.53
C SER A 37 17.29 -5.94 16.00
N CYS A 38 16.59 -6.67 16.87
CA CYS A 38 15.73 -7.78 16.45
C CYS A 38 14.60 -7.31 15.54
N HIS A 39 14.03 -6.14 15.79
CA HIS A 39 13.00 -5.54 14.92
C HIS A 39 13.56 -5.24 13.52
N ALA A 40 14.76 -4.67 13.42
CA ALA A 40 15.43 -4.43 12.14
C ALA A 40 15.72 -5.73 11.38
N ILE A 41 16.22 -6.76 12.07
CA ILE A 41 16.50 -8.09 11.49
C ILE A 41 15.20 -8.75 11.00
N SER A 42 14.14 -8.71 11.81
CA SER A 42 12.84 -9.26 11.42
C SER A 42 12.28 -8.56 10.18
N ASN A 43 12.39 -7.22 10.09
CA ASN A 43 11.96 -6.49 8.90
C ASN A 43 12.78 -6.84 7.65
N TYR A 44 14.08 -7.12 7.81
CA TYR A 44 14.91 -7.59 6.71
C TYR A 44 14.41 -8.92 6.15
N TYR A 45 14.14 -9.92 7.01
CA TYR A 45 13.61 -11.21 6.59
C TYR A 45 12.19 -11.14 6.05
N ASP A 46 11.33 -10.33 6.68
CA ASP A 46 9.99 -10.08 6.17
C ASP A 46 10.05 -9.62 4.72
N ASN A 47 10.93 -8.67 4.39
CA ASN A 47 11.06 -8.17 3.02
C ASN A 47 11.42 -9.27 2.02
N HIS A 48 12.21 -10.29 2.42
CA HIS A 48 12.45 -11.45 1.56
C HIS A 48 11.17 -12.23 1.29
N LEU A 49 10.37 -12.52 2.32
CA LEU A 49 9.08 -13.19 2.12
C LEU A 49 8.12 -12.35 1.28
N LYS A 50 8.10 -11.02 1.46
CA LYS A 50 7.26 -10.14 0.61
C LYS A 50 7.65 -10.23 -0.86
N GLN A 51 8.96 -10.25 -1.16
CA GLN A 51 9.43 -10.40 -2.54
C GLN A 51 9.03 -11.76 -3.12
N GLN A 52 9.13 -12.84 -2.34
CA GLN A 52 8.65 -14.16 -2.77
C GLN A 52 7.16 -14.15 -3.09
N LEU A 53 6.32 -13.57 -2.21
CA LEU A 53 4.89 -13.41 -2.45
C LEU A 53 4.60 -12.50 -3.66
N ALA A 54 5.43 -11.48 -3.89
CA ALA A 54 5.31 -10.59 -5.04
C ALA A 54 5.52 -11.34 -6.36
N GLU A 55 6.54 -12.19 -6.43
CA GLU A 55 6.80 -13.05 -7.59
C GLU A 55 5.70 -14.10 -7.76
N GLU A 56 5.38 -14.85 -6.70
CA GLU A 56 4.41 -15.95 -6.72
C GLU A 56 3.01 -15.51 -7.17
N PHE A 57 2.56 -14.34 -6.69
CA PHE A 57 1.21 -13.83 -6.98
C PHE A 57 1.18 -12.71 -8.02
N SER A 58 2.29 -12.46 -8.71
CA SER A 58 2.44 -11.36 -9.66
C SER A 58 2.00 -10.01 -9.07
N ALA A 59 2.35 -9.77 -7.81
CA ALA A 59 1.98 -8.60 -7.01
C ALA A 59 3.21 -7.72 -6.76
N PRO A 60 3.68 -6.93 -7.74
CA PRO A 60 4.92 -6.19 -7.60
C PRO A 60 4.87 -5.16 -6.46
N ILE A 61 5.99 -5.02 -5.75
CA ILE A 61 6.16 -4.04 -4.67
C ILE A 61 6.74 -2.76 -5.27
N GLY A 62 6.13 -1.62 -4.96
CA GLY A 62 6.59 -0.32 -5.45
C GLY A 62 6.33 -0.07 -6.95
N SER A 63 5.43 -0.82 -7.57
CA SER A 63 4.93 -0.53 -8.91
C SER A 63 4.00 0.70 -8.91
N GLU A 64 3.76 1.26 -10.10
CA GLU A 64 2.81 2.36 -10.30
C GLU A 64 1.39 1.98 -9.83
N GLU A 65 0.96 0.73 -10.06
CA GLU A 65 -0.29 0.18 -9.54
C GLU A 65 -0.38 0.29 -8.00
N GLY A 66 0.74 0.19 -7.30
CA GLY A 66 0.81 0.35 -5.85
C GLY A 66 0.77 1.79 -5.36
N VAL A 67 0.79 2.78 -6.26
CA VAL A 67 0.77 4.21 -5.92
C VAL A 67 -0.66 4.73 -5.97
N ARG A 68 -1.18 5.17 -4.82
CA ARG A 68 -2.57 5.66 -4.69
C ARG A 68 -2.83 6.95 -5.46
N LEU A 69 -1.84 7.85 -5.50
CA LEU A 69 -1.94 9.15 -6.15
C LEU A 69 -0.81 9.29 -7.18
N LEU A 70 -1.18 9.43 -8.45
CA LEU A 70 -0.24 9.65 -9.54
C LEU A 70 -0.19 11.13 -9.89
N GLU A 71 0.97 11.56 -10.38
CA GLU A 71 1.11 12.90 -10.93
C GLU A 71 0.56 12.91 -12.36
N ASP A 72 -0.47 13.72 -12.58
CA ASP A 72 -1.01 13.99 -13.91
C ASP A 72 -0.02 14.92 -14.64
N PRO A 73 0.66 14.43 -15.70
CA PRO A 73 1.68 15.19 -16.39
C PRO A 73 1.11 16.43 -17.08
N LEU A 74 -0.12 16.34 -17.60
CA LEU A 74 -0.80 17.44 -18.27
C LEU A 74 -1.16 18.53 -17.26
N ARG A 75 -1.79 18.17 -16.13
CA ARG A 75 -2.09 19.15 -15.06
C ARG A 75 -0.82 19.78 -14.49
N ARG A 76 0.26 19.00 -14.33
CA ARG A 76 1.56 19.52 -13.88
C ARG A 76 2.11 20.54 -14.85
N GLN A 77 2.08 20.26 -16.15
CA GLN A 77 2.54 21.17 -17.19
C GLN A 77 1.71 22.46 -17.18
N VAL A 78 0.39 22.35 -17.17
CA VAL A 78 -0.55 23.48 -17.15
C VAL A 78 -0.34 24.34 -15.91
N ARG A 79 -0.21 23.73 -14.72
CA ARG A 79 0.06 24.44 -13.47
C ARG A 79 1.38 25.18 -13.50
N SER A 80 2.44 24.51 -13.95
CA SER A 80 3.76 25.14 -14.07
C SER A 80 3.75 26.30 -15.07
N GLY A 81 3.06 26.12 -16.20
CA GLY A 81 2.92 27.14 -17.23
C GLY A 81 2.18 28.38 -16.75
N ALA A 82 1.03 28.19 -16.10
CA ALA A 82 0.25 29.28 -15.54
C ALA A 82 1.02 30.05 -14.46
N ARG A 83 1.73 29.35 -13.57
CA ARG A 83 2.60 29.98 -12.57
C ARG A 83 3.72 30.79 -13.20
N ALA A 84 4.31 30.32 -14.29
CA ALA A 84 5.32 31.09 -15.03
C ALA A 84 4.70 32.35 -15.66
N LEU A 85 3.53 32.24 -16.28
CA LEU A 85 2.83 33.38 -16.89
C LEU A 85 2.42 34.45 -15.85
N LEU A 86 2.10 34.04 -14.62
CA LEU A 86 1.69 34.93 -13.54
C LEU A 86 2.86 35.60 -12.81
N ASN A 87 3.98 34.88 -12.62
CA ASN A 87 5.03 35.31 -11.69
C ASN A 87 6.36 35.67 -12.35
N ALA A 88 6.58 35.34 -13.63
CA ALA A 88 7.85 35.65 -14.29
C ALA A 88 7.89 37.12 -14.75
N ASP A 89 8.92 37.85 -14.33
CA ASP A 89 9.14 39.26 -14.70
C ASP A 89 9.32 39.46 -16.22
N SER A 90 9.91 38.46 -16.90
CA SER A 90 10.08 38.45 -18.35
C SER A 90 10.07 37.02 -18.88
N LEU A 91 9.23 36.78 -19.91
CA LEU A 91 9.17 35.52 -20.65
C LEU A 91 9.36 35.85 -22.14
N PRO A 92 10.25 35.14 -22.86
CA PRO A 92 10.34 35.27 -24.31
C PRO A 92 8.99 34.99 -24.99
N ASP A 93 8.63 35.80 -25.99
CA ASP A 93 7.33 35.69 -26.68
C ASP A 93 7.01 34.27 -27.21
N PRO A 94 7.96 33.50 -27.78
CA PRO A 94 7.70 32.12 -28.20
C PRO A 94 7.27 31.24 -27.02
N ARG A 95 7.94 31.40 -25.87
CA ARG A 95 7.63 30.61 -24.66
C ARG A 95 6.30 31.02 -24.06
N ARG A 96 5.97 32.31 -24.06
CA ARG A 96 4.66 32.81 -23.61
C ARG A 96 3.53 32.22 -24.47
N ALA A 97 3.69 32.22 -25.79
CA ALA A 97 2.71 31.67 -26.71
C ALA A 97 2.50 30.16 -26.51
N GLU A 98 3.58 29.40 -26.34
CA GLU A 98 3.52 27.95 -26.05
C GLU A 98 2.75 27.65 -24.76
N LEU A 99 3.04 28.37 -23.67
CA LEU A 99 2.37 28.18 -22.38
C LEU A 99 0.88 28.54 -22.45
N LEU A 100 0.55 29.63 -23.14
CA LEU A 100 -0.85 30.02 -23.37
C LEU A 100 -1.59 28.97 -24.20
N GLN A 101 -0.96 28.41 -25.23
CA GLN A 101 -1.56 27.35 -26.04
C GLN A 101 -1.85 26.10 -25.20
N GLY A 102 -0.90 25.65 -24.37
CA GLY A 102 -1.13 24.49 -23.50
C GLY A 102 -2.29 24.69 -22.51
N ILE A 103 -2.52 25.92 -22.05
CA ILE A 103 -3.66 26.27 -21.18
C ILE A 103 -4.97 26.30 -21.98
N LYS A 104 -4.96 26.84 -23.21
CA LYS A 104 -6.11 26.81 -24.12
C LYS A 104 -6.56 25.38 -24.42
N ASP A 105 -5.60 24.52 -24.75
CA ASP A 105 -5.85 23.12 -25.06
C ASP A 105 -6.44 22.38 -23.85
N PHE A 106 -5.91 22.67 -22.65
CA PHE A 106 -6.40 22.05 -21.40
C PHE A 106 -7.85 22.43 -21.06
N PHE A 107 -8.20 23.71 -21.17
CA PHE A 107 -9.56 24.19 -20.89
C PHE A 107 -10.50 24.11 -22.10
N ASN A 108 -10.01 23.66 -23.26
CA ASN A 108 -10.73 23.63 -24.52
C ASN A 108 -11.36 25.01 -24.87
N THR A 109 -10.55 26.07 -24.84
CA THR A 109 -10.97 27.46 -25.11
C THR A 109 -10.06 28.14 -26.12
N GLU A 110 -10.57 29.15 -26.83
CA GLU A 110 -9.77 29.95 -27.76
C GLU A 110 -9.06 31.14 -27.09
N ALA A 111 -9.54 31.55 -25.91
CA ALA A 111 -9.02 32.70 -25.16
C ALA A 111 -8.74 32.34 -23.69
N VAL A 112 -7.62 32.82 -23.17
CA VAL A 112 -7.20 32.62 -21.77
C VAL A 112 -7.48 33.90 -20.97
N THR A 113 -8.24 33.80 -19.89
CA THR A 113 -8.48 34.93 -18.97
C THR A 113 -7.54 34.90 -17.76
N PRO A 114 -7.37 36.02 -17.04
CA PRO A 114 -6.60 36.04 -15.79
C PRO A 114 -7.11 35.06 -14.74
N GLU A 115 -8.43 34.86 -14.65
CA GLU A 115 -9.07 33.93 -13.72
C GLU A 115 -8.70 32.48 -14.07
N MET A 116 -8.68 32.14 -15.36
CA MET A 116 -8.24 30.82 -15.84
C MET A 116 -6.77 30.55 -15.51
N LEU A 117 -5.91 31.59 -15.56
CA LEU A 117 -4.51 31.46 -15.15
C LEU A 117 -4.38 31.16 -13.65
N GLN A 118 -5.20 31.81 -12.81
CA GLN A 118 -5.22 31.53 -11.38
C GLN A 118 -5.74 30.12 -11.08
N GLU A 119 -6.80 29.69 -11.75
CA GLU A 119 -7.33 28.33 -11.67
C GLU A 119 -6.26 27.30 -12.09
N ALA A 120 -5.63 27.51 -13.25
CA ALA A 120 -4.54 26.67 -13.74
C ALA A 120 -3.38 26.57 -12.75
N ALA A 121 -2.95 27.69 -12.16
CA ALA A 121 -1.87 27.76 -11.19
C ALA A 121 -2.18 27.02 -9.87
N GLY A 122 -3.47 26.81 -9.60
CA GLY A 122 -4.02 26.09 -8.45
C GLY A 122 -4.39 24.62 -8.70
N LEU A 123 -4.20 24.08 -9.92
CA LEU A 123 -4.62 22.71 -10.23
C LEU A 123 -4.03 21.67 -9.27
N GLU A 124 -4.89 20.76 -8.81
CA GLU A 124 -4.45 19.53 -8.14
C GLU A 124 -3.85 18.60 -9.19
N THR A 125 -2.54 18.37 -9.08
CA THR A 125 -1.78 17.55 -10.03
C THR A 125 -1.67 16.11 -9.59
N ARG A 126 -1.98 15.81 -8.32
CA ARG A 126 -2.01 14.44 -7.82
C ARG A 126 -3.43 13.91 -7.92
N ILE A 127 -3.63 13.01 -8.88
CA ILE A 127 -4.93 12.40 -9.16
C ILE A 127 -5.00 10.98 -8.61
N CYS A 128 -6.20 10.50 -8.33
CA CYS A 128 -6.42 9.11 -7.93
C CYS A 128 -5.99 8.16 -9.04
N ASN A 129 -5.18 7.16 -8.68
CA ASN A 129 -4.87 6.06 -9.58
C ASN A 129 -6.08 5.11 -9.67
N GLU A 130 -6.73 5.07 -10.82
CA GLU A 130 -7.87 4.16 -11.06
C GLU A 130 -7.45 2.68 -11.07
N SER A 131 -6.18 2.41 -11.40
CA SER A 131 -5.58 1.08 -11.35
C SER A 131 -4.93 0.78 -9.99
N TYR A 132 -5.28 1.52 -8.93
CA TYR A 132 -4.68 1.35 -7.62
C TYR A 132 -4.94 -0.05 -7.06
N MET A 133 -3.87 -0.83 -6.95
CA MET A 133 -3.85 -2.18 -6.42
C MET A 133 -2.60 -2.37 -5.56
N PRO A 134 -2.69 -2.15 -4.24
CA PRO A 134 -1.54 -2.34 -3.36
C PRO A 134 -1.17 -3.82 -3.26
N HIS A 135 0.14 -4.10 -3.17
CA HIS A 135 0.69 -5.46 -3.03
C HIS A 135 -0.08 -6.34 -2.03
N GLY A 136 -0.26 -5.85 -0.81
CA GLY A 136 -0.93 -6.60 0.26
C GLY A 136 -2.38 -6.99 -0.09
N LEU A 137 -3.11 -6.13 -0.80
CA LEU A 137 -4.48 -6.44 -1.27
C LEU A 137 -4.44 -7.54 -2.33
N LYS A 138 -3.56 -7.42 -3.33
CA LYS A 138 -3.46 -8.38 -4.43
C LYS A 138 -3.10 -9.78 -3.94
N VAL A 139 -2.13 -9.88 -3.02
CA VAL A 139 -1.76 -11.16 -2.38
C VAL A 139 -2.97 -11.75 -1.64
N VAL A 140 -3.64 -10.96 -0.79
CA VAL A 140 -4.80 -11.44 -0.02
C VAL A 140 -5.96 -11.85 -0.94
N GLN A 141 -6.21 -11.13 -2.04
CA GLN A 141 -7.18 -11.51 -3.06
C GLN A 141 -6.83 -12.85 -3.73
N CYS A 142 -5.55 -13.10 -4.04
CA CYS A 142 -5.13 -14.39 -4.59
C CYS A 142 -5.38 -15.54 -3.61
N PHE A 143 -5.04 -15.36 -2.33
CA PHE A 143 -5.34 -16.39 -1.31
C PHE A 143 -6.86 -16.56 -1.10
N ALA A 144 -7.64 -15.48 -1.08
CA ALA A 144 -9.09 -15.54 -0.87
C ALA A 144 -9.84 -16.39 -1.92
N LYS A 145 -9.29 -16.54 -3.14
CA LYS A 145 -9.83 -17.46 -4.17
C LYS A 145 -9.87 -18.93 -3.71
N GLY A 146 -8.98 -19.31 -2.78
CA GLY A 146 -8.98 -20.62 -2.13
C GLY A 146 -9.79 -20.68 -0.83
N GLY A 147 -10.60 -19.66 -0.55
CA GLY A 147 -11.45 -19.59 0.65
C GLY A 147 -10.69 -19.41 1.95
N LEU A 148 -11.37 -19.71 3.06
CA LEU A 148 -10.88 -19.51 4.43
C LEU A 148 -9.56 -20.26 4.69
N ARG A 149 -9.45 -21.52 4.25
CA ARG A 149 -8.23 -22.34 4.44
C ARG A 149 -6.99 -21.72 3.81
N SER A 150 -7.13 -21.19 2.60
CA SER A 150 -6.03 -20.53 1.89
C SER A 150 -5.59 -19.25 2.61
N LEU A 151 -6.51 -18.44 3.14
CA LEU A 151 -6.15 -17.27 3.96
C LEU A 151 -5.49 -17.65 5.29
N MET A 152 -5.94 -18.74 5.92
CA MET A 152 -5.28 -19.30 7.10
C MET A 152 -3.85 -19.74 6.77
N GLN A 153 -3.60 -20.25 5.56
CA GLN A 153 -2.26 -20.58 5.08
C GLN A 153 -1.38 -19.35 4.93
N LEU A 154 -1.89 -18.22 4.42
CA LEU A 154 -1.15 -16.95 4.40
C LEU A 154 -0.77 -16.49 5.81
N GLU A 155 -1.72 -16.55 6.76
CA GLU A 155 -1.46 -16.21 8.17
C GLU A 155 -0.37 -17.12 8.78
N ARG A 156 -0.50 -18.42 8.56
CA ARG A 156 0.47 -19.44 8.98
C ARG A 156 1.84 -19.22 8.36
N CYS A 157 1.92 -18.85 7.08
CA CYS A 157 3.17 -18.58 6.38
C CYS A 157 3.96 -17.47 7.09
N TRP A 158 3.31 -16.35 7.41
CA TRP A 158 3.92 -15.25 8.17
C TRP A 158 4.36 -15.65 9.57
N ARG A 159 3.51 -16.38 10.30
CA ARG A 159 3.83 -16.85 11.66
C ARG A 159 5.00 -17.84 11.67
N GLN A 160 5.01 -18.79 10.74
CA GLN A 160 6.09 -19.76 10.62
C GLN A 160 7.39 -19.08 10.17
N HIS A 161 7.32 -18.16 9.21
CA HIS A 161 8.46 -17.36 8.76
C HIS A 161 9.14 -16.62 9.93
N PHE A 162 8.36 -16.04 10.83
CA PHE A 162 8.91 -15.41 12.04
C PHE A 162 9.67 -16.40 12.92
N LEU A 163 9.11 -17.59 13.17
CA LEU A 163 9.81 -18.62 13.97
C LEU A 163 11.12 -19.07 13.31
N ASP A 164 11.08 -19.35 12.00
CA ASP A 164 12.21 -19.90 11.26
C ASP A 164 13.35 -18.87 11.15
N SER A 165 13.01 -17.61 10.90
CA SER A 165 13.99 -16.53 10.69
C SER A 165 14.51 -15.93 12.00
N MET A 166 13.66 -15.80 13.03
CA MET A 166 14.03 -15.10 14.27
C MET A 166 14.45 -16.04 15.39
N GLN A 167 14.08 -17.33 15.34
CA GLN A 167 14.37 -18.34 16.37
C GLN A 167 14.24 -17.79 17.81
N PRO A 168 13.06 -17.22 18.16
CA PRO A 168 12.90 -16.48 19.40
C PRO A 168 13.06 -17.39 20.62
N LYS A 169 13.84 -16.94 21.60
CA LYS A 169 14.09 -17.68 22.85
C LYS A 169 12.92 -17.61 23.85
N TYR A 170 12.15 -16.52 23.78
CA TYR A 170 11.09 -16.21 24.75
C TYR A 170 9.84 -15.77 23.99
N LEU A 171 9.01 -16.74 23.60
CA LEU A 171 7.66 -16.49 23.11
C LEU A 171 6.65 -16.68 24.24
N PRO A 172 5.50 -15.98 24.20
CA PRO A 172 4.39 -16.31 25.07
C PRO A 172 4.02 -17.79 24.93
N GLU A 173 3.77 -18.49 26.04
CA GLU A 173 3.53 -19.94 26.05
C GLU A 173 2.35 -20.37 25.16
N GLN A 174 1.34 -19.51 25.05
CA GLN A 174 0.15 -19.76 24.22
C GLN A 174 0.30 -19.23 22.79
N TRP A 175 1.45 -18.67 22.42
CA TRP A 175 1.72 -18.23 21.07
C TRP A 175 1.83 -19.45 20.15
N SER A 176 1.03 -19.50 19.09
CA SER A 176 1.02 -20.60 18.15
C SER A 176 0.78 -20.12 16.72
N VAL A 177 1.35 -20.88 15.77
CA VAL A 177 1.19 -20.63 14.33
C VAL A 177 -0.27 -20.74 13.91
N ASP A 178 -0.97 -21.75 14.42
CA ASP A 178 -2.37 -22.06 14.05
C ASP A 178 -3.38 -21.46 15.03
N HIS A 179 -3.05 -20.35 15.71
CA HIS A 179 -3.95 -19.74 16.69
C HIS A 179 -5.31 -19.38 16.07
N ASN A 180 -6.39 -19.73 16.77
CA ASN A 180 -7.79 -19.62 16.34
C ASN A 180 -8.21 -20.39 15.07
N HIS A 181 -7.30 -21.04 14.35
CA HIS A 181 -7.61 -21.77 13.11
C HIS A 181 -8.71 -22.82 13.30
N GLY A 182 -8.57 -23.69 14.30
CA GLY A 182 -9.58 -24.70 14.61
C GLY A 182 -10.90 -24.14 15.15
N LYS A 183 -10.92 -22.91 15.71
CA LYS A 183 -12.17 -22.24 16.08
C LYS A 183 -12.88 -21.70 14.86
N LEU A 184 -12.14 -21.09 13.93
CA LEU A 184 -12.66 -20.58 12.66
C LEU A 184 -13.29 -21.69 11.83
N ILE A 185 -12.58 -22.81 11.66
CA ILE A 185 -13.09 -24.00 10.95
C ILE A 185 -14.39 -24.51 11.58
N ARG A 186 -14.43 -24.68 12.91
CA ARG A 186 -15.64 -25.15 13.60
C ARG A 186 -16.83 -24.20 13.47
N LYS A 187 -16.58 -22.89 13.39
CA LYS A 187 -17.62 -21.87 13.33
C LYS A 187 -18.17 -21.65 11.92
N TYR A 188 -17.29 -21.67 10.92
CA TYR A 188 -17.62 -21.24 9.56
C TYR A 188 -17.55 -22.36 8.52
N GLY A 189 -16.99 -23.51 8.85
CA GLY A 189 -16.70 -24.57 7.90
C GLY A 189 -15.38 -24.36 7.16
N GLU A 190 -14.83 -25.45 6.63
CA GLU A 190 -13.54 -25.46 5.95
C GLU A 190 -13.61 -24.86 4.54
N ASP A 191 -14.77 -24.99 3.90
CA ASP A 191 -15.01 -24.60 2.51
C ASP A 191 -15.63 -23.19 2.38
N LEU A 192 -15.61 -22.40 3.46
CA LEU A 192 -16.14 -21.03 3.44
C LEU A 192 -15.44 -20.23 2.34
N GLN A 193 -16.23 -19.80 1.35
CA GLN A 193 -15.81 -18.87 0.33
C GLN A 193 -15.70 -17.46 0.92
N ILE A 194 -14.67 -16.73 0.50
CA ILE A 194 -14.35 -15.42 1.07
C ILE A 194 -14.57 -14.34 0.02
N GLU A 195 -15.53 -13.47 0.31
CA GLU A 195 -15.67 -12.20 -0.38
C GLU A 195 -14.95 -11.12 0.45
N LEU A 196 -13.96 -10.47 -0.18
CA LEU A 196 -13.25 -9.37 0.44
C LEU A 196 -14.04 -8.07 0.22
N SER A 197 -14.14 -7.26 1.27
CA SER A 197 -14.78 -5.94 1.23
C SER A 197 -13.86 -4.81 0.80
#